data_AF-A0AAJ1NT72-F1
#
_entry.id   AF-A0AAJ1NT72-F1
#
_cell.length_a   1.000
_cell.length_b   1.000
_cell.length_c   1.000
_cell.angle_alpha   90.00
_cell.angle_beta   90.00
_cell.angle_gamma   90.00
#
_symmetry.space_group_name_H-M   'P 1'
#
loop_
_entity.id
_entity.type
_entity.pdbx_description
1 polymer ?
#
loop_
_entity_poly.entity_id
_entity_poly.type
_entity_poly.pdbx_seq_one_letter_code
_entity_poly.pdbx_strand_id
1 'polypeptide(L)'
;MEALTIPVTIYVMATTNPYLPTSYHSFTCDMSQQYPDLYVLVTTKTVEVAIPALEPIDIIGMQVNALRAKKEKISVEAKKELGVIEDQIQQLLCIDHSPIEESDVPF
;
A
#
# COMPACT_ATOMS: atom_id res chain seq x y z
N MET A 1 11.43 8.54 -30.93
CA MET A 1 12.07 7.22 -30.67
C MET A 1 11.07 6.16 -31.08
N GLU A 2 11.49 5.04 -31.66
CA GLU A 2 10.58 3.91 -31.92
C GLU A 2 10.19 3.21 -30.62
N ALA A 3 9.00 2.60 -30.58
CA ALA A 3 8.52 1.85 -29.43
C ALA A 3 9.40 0.61 -29.20
N LEU A 4 10.03 0.54 -28.03
CA LEU A 4 10.88 -0.58 -27.63
C LEU A 4 10.00 -1.72 -27.12
N THR A 5 10.24 -2.95 -27.55
CA THR A 5 9.62 -4.14 -26.95
C THR A 5 10.62 -4.86 -26.07
N ILE A 6 10.19 -5.29 -24.88
CA ILE A 6 11.01 -6.08 -23.97
C ILE A 6 10.31 -7.43 -23.71
N PRO A 7 11.01 -8.56 -23.91
CA PRO A 7 10.50 -9.86 -23.54
C PRO A 7 10.48 -9.99 -22.00
N VAL A 8 9.31 -10.28 -21.44
CA VAL A 8 9.12 -10.53 -20.02
C VAL A 8 8.60 -11.95 -19.83
N THR A 9 9.32 -12.75 -19.05
CA THR A 9 8.85 -14.09 -18.66
C THR A 9 7.95 -13.98 -17.44
N ILE A 10 6.68 -14.35 -17.63
CA ILE A 10 5.70 -14.48 -16.57
C ILE A 10 5.68 -15.94 -16.13
N TYR A 11 5.73 -16.15 -14.81
CA TYR A 11 5.60 -17.44 -14.17
C TYR A 11 4.20 -17.54 -13.56
N VAL A 12 3.42 -18.52 -14.00
CA VAL A 12 2.07 -18.76 -13.50
C VAL A 12 2.13 -19.83 -12.42
N MET A 13 1.67 -19.49 -11.23
CA MET A 13 1.71 -20.34 -10.05
C MET A 13 0.29 -20.70 -9.60
N ALA A 14 0.13 -21.92 -9.09
CA ALA A 14 -1.04 -22.32 -8.31
C ALA A 14 -0.72 -22.23 -6.82
N THR A 15 -1.67 -21.74 -6.01
CA THR A 15 -1.57 -21.81 -4.55
C THR A 15 -1.94 -23.19 -4.05
N THR A 16 -1.14 -23.77 -3.17
CA THR A 16 -1.31 -25.13 -2.64
C THR A 16 -1.84 -25.20 -1.20
N ASN A 17 -2.41 -24.11 -0.68
CA ASN A 17 -3.00 -24.12 0.65
C ASN A 17 -4.20 -25.11 0.69
N PRO A 18 -4.16 -26.18 1.52
CA PRO A 18 -5.20 -27.20 1.53
C PRO A 18 -6.54 -26.73 2.11
N TYR A 19 -6.55 -25.58 2.80
CA TYR A 19 -7.74 -25.00 3.42
C TYR A 19 -8.45 -23.99 2.54
N LEU A 20 -7.89 -23.66 1.37
CA LEU A 20 -8.43 -22.67 0.44
C LEU A 20 -8.56 -23.29 -0.97
N PRO A 21 -9.51 -22.82 -1.79
CA PRO A 21 -9.56 -23.20 -3.19
C PRO A 21 -8.25 -22.86 -3.91
N THR A 22 -7.87 -23.70 -4.87
CA THR A 22 -6.72 -23.41 -5.74
C THR A 22 -6.96 -22.09 -6.49
N SER A 23 -6.00 -21.19 -6.40
CA SER A 23 -5.99 -19.92 -7.10
C SER A 23 -4.72 -19.78 -7.93
N TYR A 24 -4.80 -19.03 -9.02
CA TYR A 24 -3.70 -18.86 -9.96
C TYR A 24 -3.18 -17.42 -9.92
N HIS A 25 -1.86 -17.27 -9.88
CA HIS A 25 -1.20 -15.98 -9.77
C HIS A 25 -0.06 -15.89 -10.78
N SER A 26 0.18 -14.69 -11.30
CA SER A 26 1.29 -14.41 -12.21
C SER A 26 2.38 -13.63 -11.48
N PHE A 27 3.62 -14.07 -11.64
CA PHE A 27 4.81 -13.42 -11.09
C PHE A 27 5.85 -13.18 -12.18
N THR A 28 6.81 -12.29 -11.91
CA THR A 28 7.97 -12.04 -12.77
C THR A 28 9.18 -12.91 -12.39
N CYS A 29 9.03 -13.79 -11.40
CA CYS A 29 10.05 -14.73 -10.94
C CYS A 29 9.41 -16.04 -10.46
N ASP A 30 10.22 -17.09 -10.33
CA ASP A 30 9.78 -18.40 -9.86
C ASP A 30 9.66 -18.44 -8.33
N MET A 31 8.46 -18.13 -7.83
CA MET A 31 8.11 -18.18 -6.41
C MET A 31 8.11 -19.60 -5.83
N SER A 32 7.96 -20.66 -6.64
CA SER A 32 7.95 -22.03 -6.13
C SER A 32 9.30 -22.46 -5.55
N GLN A 33 10.40 -21.84 -6.01
CA GLN A 33 11.73 -22.10 -5.46
C GLN A 33 11.94 -21.45 -4.09
N GLN A 34 11.34 -20.28 -3.86
CA GLN A 34 11.46 -19.56 -2.59
C GLN A 34 10.43 -20.01 -1.56
N TYR A 35 9.24 -20.43 -2.01
CA TYR A 35 8.10 -20.79 -1.17
C TYR A 35 7.43 -22.08 -1.68
N PRO A 36 8.14 -23.22 -1.68
CA PRO A 36 7.65 -24.48 -2.25
C PRO A 36 6.40 -25.03 -1.56
N ASP A 37 6.17 -24.67 -0.28
CA ASP A 37 4.99 -25.11 0.47
C ASP A 37 3.72 -24.32 0.10
N LEU A 38 3.87 -23.15 -0.53
CA LEU A 38 2.76 -22.25 -0.84
C LEU A 38 2.43 -22.20 -2.34
N TYR A 39 3.42 -22.41 -3.21
CA TYR A 39 3.28 -22.25 -4.64
C TYR A 39 3.86 -23.42 -5.42
N VAL A 40 3.13 -23.79 -6.48
CA VAL A 40 3.60 -24.72 -7.51
C VAL A 40 3.64 -24.01 -8.85
N LEU A 41 4.76 -24.11 -9.55
CA LEU A 41 4.91 -23.60 -10.90
C LEU A 41 4.08 -24.43 -11.87
N VAL A 42 3.10 -23.78 -12.50
CA VAL A 42 2.19 -24.40 -13.47
C VAL A 42 2.74 -24.26 -14.88
N THR A 43 3.16 -23.06 -15.24
CA THR A 43 3.71 -22.76 -16.57
C THR A 43 4.49 -21.47 -16.57
N THR A 44 5.36 -21.31 -17.57
CA THR A 44 6.03 -20.05 -17.87
C THR A 44 5.62 -19.58 -19.26
N LYS A 45 5.46 -18.27 -19.41
CA LYS A 45 5.14 -17.66 -20.69
C LYS A 45 5.94 -16.39 -20.87
N THR A 46 6.68 -16.29 -21.96
CA THR A 46 7.30 -15.05 -22.38
C THR A 46 6.28 -14.22 -23.15
N VAL A 47 6.12 -12.96 -22.75
CA VAL A 47 5.27 -11.98 -23.42
C VAL A 47 6.10 -10.75 -23.78
N GLU A 48 5.85 -10.21 -24.97
CA GLU A 48 6.47 -8.96 -25.40
C GLU A 48 5.72 -7.78 -24.80
N VAL A 49 6.40 -6.97 -24.01
CA VAL A 49 5.85 -5.76 -23.42
C VAL A 49 6.32 -4.56 -24.23
N ALA A 50 5.38 -3.86 -24.87
CA ALA A 50 5.67 -2.63 -25.58
C ALA A 50 5.87 -1.47 -24.60
N ILE A 51 7.01 -0.81 -24.69
CA ILE A 51 7.32 0.44 -24.01
C ILE A 51 6.95 1.58 -24.95
N PRO A 52 6.06 2.49 -24.53
CA PRO A 52 5.73 3.64 -25.35
C PRO A 52 6.99 4.48 -25.59
N ALA A 53 7.06 5.12 -26.76
CA ALA A 53 8.09 6.11 -27.00
C ALA A 53 7.89 7.29 -26.04
N LEU A 54 8.73 7.35 -25.01
CA LEU A 54 8.68 8.39 -23.99
C LEU A 54 9.82 9.36 -24.20
N GLU A 55 9.52 10.65 -24.19
CA GLU A 55 10.56 11.68 -24.10
C GLU A 55 11.02 11.82 -22.65
N PRO A 56 12.25 12.32 -22.40
CA PRO A 56 12.72 12.54 -21.03
C PRO A 56 11.77 13.41 -20.20
N ILE A 57 11.08 14.37 -20.83
CA ILE A 57 10.09 15.22 -20.16
C ILE A 57 8.85 14.45 -19.70
N ASP A 58 8.42 13.43 -20.44
CA ASP A 58 7.29 12.57 -20.05
C ASP A 58 7.64 11.76 -18.80
N ILE A 59 8.87 11.21 -18.76
CA ILE A 59 9.38 10.47 -17.61
C ILE A 59 9.44 11.36 -16.37
N ILE A 60 9.95 12.58 -16.51
CA ILE A 60 9.96 13.58 -15.43
C ILE A 60 8.55 13.92 -14.99
N GLY A 61 7.61 14.12 -15.93
CA GLY A 61 6.20 14.37 -15.63
C GLY A 61 5.57 13.24 -14.79
N MET A 62 5.83 11.98 -15.16
CA MET A 62 5.39 10.81 -14.39
C MET A 62 5.99 10.78 -12.97
N GLN A 63 7.29 11.08 -12.84
CA GLN A 63 7.95 11.15 -11.52
C GLN A 63 7.37 12.27 -10.65
N VAL A 64 7.12 13.45 -11.22
CA VAL A 64 6.49 14.58 -10.51
C VAL A 64 5.08 14.22 -10.05
N ASN A 65 4.30 13.55 -10.90
CA ASN A 65 2.97 13.10 -10.53
C ASN A 65 3.00 12.07 -9.39
N ALA A 66 3.94 11.12 -9.42
CA ALA A 66 4.14 10.17 -8.32
C ALA A 66 4.51 10.88 -7.01
N LEU A 67 5.38 11.90 -7.07
CA LEU A 67 5.76 12.71 -5.90
C LEU A 67 4.58 13.52 -5.35
N ARG A 68 3.73 14.08 -6.22
CA ARG A 68 2.51 14.79 -5.82
C ARG A 68 1.52 13.85 -5.13
N ALA A 69 1.28 12.67 -5.72
CA ALA A 69 0.42 11.65 -5.10
C ALA A 69 0.95 11.20 -3.74
N LYS A 70 2.27 10.99 -3.62
CA LYS A 70 2.92 10.67 -2.34
C LYS A 70 2.75 11.79 -1.31
N LYS A 71 2.95 13.05 -1.72
CA LYS A 71 2.75 14.21 -0.85
C LYS A 71 1.31 14.29 -0.34
N GLU A 72 0.32 14.09 -1.21
CA GLU A 72 -1.09 14.12 -0.83
C GLU A 72 -1.42 13.01 0.16
N LYS A 73 -0.98 11.77 -0.11
CA LYS A 73 -1.15 10.65 0.80
C LYS A 73 -0.61 10.96 2.20
N ILE A 74 0.63 11.45 2.29
CA ILE A 74 1.25 11.84 3.56
C ILE A 74 0.46 12.95 4.23
N SER A 75 -0.02 13.95 3.48
CA SER A 75 -0.81 15.04 4.05
C SER A 75 -2.13 14.55 4.65
N VAL A 76 -2.80 13.59 4.01
CA VAL A 76 -4.05 13.01 4.51
C VAL A 76 -3.79 12.19 5.78
N GLU A 77 -2.76 11.35 5.77
CA GLU A 77 -2.34 10.57 6.94
C GLU A 77 -1.96 11.49 8.11
N ALA A 78 -1.14 12.52 7.86
CA ALA A 78 -0.75 13.48 8.89
C ALA A 78 -1.93 14.25 9.47
N LYS A 79 -2.87 14.71 8.64
CA LYS A 79 -4.10 15.38 9.12
C LYS A 79 -4.93 14.48 10.03
N LYS A 80 -5.04 13.19 9.68
CA LYS A 80 -5.74 12.21 10.50
C LYS A 80 -5.07 12.05 11.86
N GLU A 81 -3.76 11.83 11.89
CA GLU A 81 -3.00 11.66 13.14
C GLU A 81 -3.04 12.94 14.00
N LEU A 82 -2.93 14.11 13.39
CA LEU A 82 -3.09 15.39 14.08
C LEU A 82 -4.49 15.53 14.71
N GLY A 83 -5.55 15.14 14.00
CA GLY A 83 -6.91 15.15 14.54
C GLY A 83 -7.06 14.27 15.78
N VAL A 84 -6.47 13.07 15.78
CA VAL A 84 -6.48 12.17 16.96
C VAL A 84 -5.78 12.82 18.15
N ILE A 85 -4.64 13.48 17.93
CA ILE A 85 -3.90 14.17 18.99
C ILE A 85 -4.69 15.37 19.53
N GLU A 86 -5.30 16.17 18.65
CA GLU A 86 -6.16 17.29 19.07
C GLU A 86 -7.36 16.81 19.88
N ASP A 87 -8.00 15.71 19.48
CA ASP A 87 -9.10 15.10 20.25
C ASP A 87 -8.63 14.67 21.65
N GLN A 88 -7.43 14.07 21.76
CA GLN A 88 -6.83 13.71 23.06
C GLN A 88 -6.53 14.95 23.91
N ILE A 89 -6.00 16.01 23.31
CA ILE A 89 -5.74 17.28 23.99
C ILE A 89 -7.05 17.85 24.53
N GLN A 90 -8.10 17.92 23.71
CA GLN A 90 -9.41 18.41 24.12
C GLN A 90 -9.99 17.56 25.25
N GLN A 91 -9.89 16.23 25.19
CA GLN A 91 -10.34 15.36 26.29
C GLN A 91 -9.67 15.69 27.64
N LEU A 92 -8.35 15.98 27.64
CA LEU A 92 -7.63 16.35 28.86
C LEU A 92 -8.06 17.73 29.38
N LEU A 93 -8.34 18.68 28.49
CA LEU A 93 -8.76 20.03 28.85
C LEU A 93 -10.25 20.12 29.25
N CYS A 94 -11.08 19.20 28.74
CA CYS A 94 -12.51 19.11 29.05
C CYS A 94 -12.81 18.41 30.38
N ILE A 95 -11.80 17.98 31.15
CA ILE A 95 -12.00 17.69 32.57
C ILE A 95 -12.16 19.03 33.27
N ASP A 96 -13.40 19.50 33.34
CA ASP A 96 -13.84 20.60 34.19
C ASP A 96 -13.20 20.41 35.57
N HIS A 97 -12.28 21.31 35.91
CA HIS A 97 -11.90 21.57 37.28
C HIS A 97 -13.05 22.35 37.95
N SER A 98 -14.26 21.78 37.94
CA SER A 98 -15.29 22.24 38.86
C SER A 98 -14.75 21.91 40.25
N PRO A 99 -14.46 22.90 41.11
CA PRO A 99 -14.16 22.58 42.50
C PRO A 99 -15.39 21.85 43.04
N ILE A 100 -15.19 20.63 43.54
CA ILE A 100 -16.17 20.04 44.45
C ILE A 100 -16.15 20.98 45.65
N GLU A 101 -17.20 21.79 45.81
CA GLU A 101 -17.37 22.54 47.05
C GLU A 101 -17.65 21.53 48.17
N GLU A 102 -17.09 21.78 49.36
CA GLU A 102 -17.24 20.95 50.57
C GLU A 102 -18.70 20.66 50.95
N SER A 103 -19.68 21.32 50.32
CA SER A 103 -21.12 21.07 50.49
C SER A 103 -21.63 19.77 49.86
N ASP A 104 -20.88 19.13 48.95
CA ASP A 104 -21.35 17.95 48.21
C ASP A 104 -20.94 16.61 48.84
N VAL A 105 -20.30 16.62 50.02
CA VAL A 105 -20.00 15.41 50.79
C VAL A 105 -21.11 15.21 51.85
N PRO A 106 -21.97 14.19 51.73
CA PRO A 106 -22.95 13.90 52.78
C PRO A 106 -22.23 13.32 54.01
N PHE A 107 -22.54 13.87 55.19
CA PHE A 107 -22.10 13.38 56.50
C PHE A 107 -22.47 11.91 56.75
#